data_AF-A0A7W1MQS5-F1
#
_entry.id   AF-A0A7W1MQS5-F1
#
_cell.length_a   1.000
_cell.length_b   1.000
_cell.length_c   1.000
_cell.angle_alpha   90.00
_cell.angle_beta   90.00
_cell.angle_gamma   90.00
#
_symmetry.space_group_name_H-M   'P 1'
#
loop_
_entity.id
_entity.type
_entity.pdbx_description
1 polymer ?
#
loop_
_entity_poly.entity_id
_entity_poly.type
_entity_poly.pdbx_seq_one_letter_code
_entity_poly.pdbx_strand_id
1 'polypeptide(L)'
;MKRCSFRALLILALGLALLQLVAGQDLISGVDPRYREFAHPEQDVTAAIARRDFRFIAVDRARKIVPGAEQYQRLQMVYGVKVVPQHLRLFPSASQNFSFGLRARAYAEQYNLTLATYLLAHHPKS
;
A
#
# COMPACT_ATOMS: atom_id res chain seq x y z
N MET A 1 -2.26 45.65 23.52
CA MET A 1 -2.80 44.57 22.65
C MET A 1 -1.68 43.96 21.80
N LYS A 2 -0.89 43.01 22.32
CA LYS A 2 0.22 42.37 21.54
C LYS A 2 0.39 40.86 21.78
N ARG A 3 -0.37 40.25 22.70
CA ARG A 3 -0.18 38.85 23.13
C ARG A 3 -0.89 37.80 22.28
N CYS A 4 -1.91 38.17 21.49
CA CYS A 4 -2.67 37.23 20.64
C CYS A 4 -1.92 36.82 19.37
N SER A 5 -1.11 37.70 18.77
CA SER A 5 -0.42 37.42 17.51
C SER A 5 0.70 36.39 17.67
N PHE A 6 1.36 36.35 18.84
CA PHE A 6 2.49 35.45 19.09
C PHE A 6 2.05 33.98 19.22
N ARG A 7 0.91 33.72 19.86
CA ARG A 7 0.35 32.37 19.98
C ARG A 7 -0.11 31.81 18.64
N ALA A 8 -0.72 32.65 17.80
CA ALA A 8 -1.13 32.25 16.45
C ALA A 8 0.08 31.91 15.57
N LEU A 9 1.14 32.73 15.62
CA LEU A 9 2.40 32.47 14.91
C LEU A 9 3.09 31.19 15.39
N LEU A 10 3.06 30.91 16.69
CA LEU A 10 3.68 29.71 17.25
C LEU A 10 2.94 28.44 16.86
N ILE A 11 1.61 28.46 16.83
CA ILE A 11 0.77 27.35 16.34
C ILE A 11 1.02 27.13 14.84
N LEU A 12 1.11 28.21 14.05
CA LEU A 12 1.38 28.13 12.62
C LEU A 12 2.78 27.52 12.35
N ALA A 13 3.79 27.97 13.10
CA ALA A 13 5.16 27.46 13.00
C ALA A 13 5.25 25.98 13.42
N LEU A 14 4.54 25.58 14.50
CA LEU A 14 4.47 24.18 14.91
C LEU A 14 3.78 23.31 13.85
N GLY A 15 2.69 23.81 13.26
CA GLY A 15 1.97 23.13 12.18
C GLY A 15 2.82 22.93 10.93
N LEU A 16 3.59 23.95 10.53
CA LEU A 16 4.54 23.87 9.42
C LEU A 16 5.70 22.90 9.70
N ALA A 17 6.23 22.88 10.93
CA ALA A 17 7.27 21.95 11.34
C ALA A 17 6.78 20.49 11.35
N LEU A 18 5.54 20.25 11.81
CA LEU A 18 4.92 18.92 11.77
C LEU A 18 4.68 18.44 10.32
N LEU A 19 4.29 19.33 9.42
CA LEU A 19 4.12 19.02 7.99
C LEU A 19 5.43 18.64 7.31
N GLN A 20 6.53 19.32 7.64
CA GLN A 20 7.88 18.98 7.18
C GLN A 20 8.35 17.62 7.73
N LEU A 21 7.97 17.30 8.98
CA LEU A 21 8.33 16.03 9.61
C LEU A 21 7.64 14.83 8.94
N VAL A 22 6.34 14.96 8.61
CA VAL A 22 5.57 13.92 7.90
C VAL A 22 6.12 13.71 6.48
N ALA A 23 6.45 14.80 5.78
CA ALA A 23 7.06 14.70 4.45
C ALA A 23 8.47 14.09 4.48
N GLY A 24 9.23 14.32 5.56
CA GLY A 24 10.55 13.70 5.78
C GLY A 24 10.49 12.22 6.15
N GLN A 25 9.44 11.78 6.85
CA GLN A 25 9.23 10.37 7.20
C GLN A 25 8.94 9.49 5.97
N ASP A 26 8.23 10.00 4.96
CA ASP A 26 8.04 9.30 3.68
C ASP A 26 9.39 9.04 2.97
N LEU A 27 10.35 9.97 3.08
CA LEU A 27 11.69 9.82 2.47
C LEU A 27 12.58 8.82 3.23
N ILE A 28 12.51 8.80 4.57
CA ILE A 28 13.31 7.90 5.42
C ILE A 28 12.74 6.47 5.42
N SER A 29 11.44 6.31 5.19
CA SER A 29 10.75 5.00 5.12
C SER A 29 10.86 4.30 3.76
N GLY A 30 11.50 4.92 2.77
CA GLY A 30 11.67 4.35 1.42
C GLY A 30 10.41 4.44 0.55
N VAL A 31 9.43 5.25 0.97
CA VAL A 31 8.18 5.46 0.23
C VAL A 31 8.42 6.46 -0.90
N ASP A 32 8.34 5.99 -2.15
CA ASP A 32 8.38 6.88 -3.31
C ASP A 32 7.06 7.66 -3.35
N PRO A 33 7.07 9.00 -3.21
CA PRO A 33 5.84 9.80 -3.15
C PRO A 33 5.01 9.71 -4.44
N ARG A 34 5.58 9.20 -5.54
CA ARG A 34 4.88 8.93 -6.80
C ARG A 34 4.06 7.64 -6.78
N TYR A 35 4.24 6.80 -5.77
CA TYR A 35 3.64 5.46 -5.64
C TYR A 35 3.20 5.19 -4.20
N ARG A 36 2.51 6.16 -3.59
CA ARG A 36 2.04 6.06 -2.20
C ARG A 36 1.13 4.85 -1.97
N GLU A 37 0.41 4.43 -3.00
CA GLU A 37 -0.44 3.23 -2.96
C GLU A 37 0.34 1.92 -2.73
N PHE A 38 1.67 1.92 -2.84
CA PHE A 38 2.52 0.75 -2.63
C PHE A 38 3.44 0.89 -1.41
N ALA A 39 3.22 1.91 -0.59
CA ALA A 39 4.09 2.30 0.51
C ALA A 39 4.14 1.26 1.65
N HIS A 40 2.99 0.68 2.00
CA HIS A 40 2.82 -0.04 3.27
C HIS A 40 2.04 -1.36 3.11
N PRO A 41 2.56 -2.34 2.35
CA PRO A 41 1.88 -3.61 2.13
C PRO A 41 1.46 -4.33 3.42
N GLU A 42 2.28 -4.26 4.47
CA GLU A 42 2.00 -4.86 5.78
C GLU A 42 0.84 -4.17 6.52
N GLN A 43 0.80 -2.85 6.50
CA GLN A 43 -0.30 -2.11 7.14
C GLN A 43 -1.60 -2.35 6.39
N ASP A 44 -1.55 -2.38 5.06
CA ASP A 44 -2.70 -2.60 4.20
C ASP A 44 -3.28 -4.02 4.38
N VAL A 45 -2.43 -5.05 4.48
CA VAL A 45 -2.90 -6.42 4.74
C VAL A 45 -3.46 -6.58 6.15
N THR A 46 -2.83 -5.96 7.17
CA THR A 46 -3.39 -5.97 8.53
C THR A 46 -4.75 -5.28 8.57
N ALA A 47 -4.90 -4.14 7.90
CA ALA A 47 -6.19 -3.45 7.80
C ALA A 47 -7.24 -4.29 7.05
N ALA A 48 -6.83 -5.00 5.99
CA ALA A 48 -7.72 -5.89 5.26
C ALA A 48 -8.16 -7.09 6.12
N ILE A 49 -7.25 -7.72 6.86
CA ILE A 49 -7.54 -8.79 7.82
C ILE A 49 -8.54 -8.30 8.89
N ALA A 50 -8.30 -7.12 9.48
CA ALA A 50 -9.19 -6.54 10.47
C ALA A 50 -10.61 -6.32 9.93
N ARG A 51 -10.73 -5.98 8.65
CA ARG A 51 -12.00 -5.82 7.93
C ARG A 51 -12.57 -7.13 7.37
N ARG A 52 -11.90 -8.26 7.58
CA ARG A 52 -12.23 -9.57 7.00
C ARG A 52 -12.26 -9.56 5.46
N ASP A 53 -11.47 -8.69 4.82
CA ASP A 53 -11.26 -8.68 3.38
C ASP A 53 -10.04 -9.54 3.02
N PHE A 54 -10.26 -10.83 2.78
CA PHE A 54 -9.21 -11.81 2.48
C PHE A 54 -8.89 -11.95 0.99
N ARG A 55 -9.26 -10.97 0.16
CA ARG A 55 -8.96 -11.00 -1.28
C ARG A 55 -7.48 -10.73 -1.56
N PHE A 56 -6.88 -11.57 -2.39
CA PHE A 56 -5.51 -11.44 -2.86
C PHE A 56 -5.38 -10.32 -3.90
N ILE A 57 -4.21 -9.69 -3.99
CA ILE A 57 -3.94 -8.60 -4.92
C ILE A 57 -3.42 -9.14 -6.25
N ALA A 58 -4.09 -8.73 -7.33
CA ALA A 58 -3.67 -8.94 -8.70
C ALA A 58 -3.12 -7.62 -9.30
N VAL A 59 -2.02 -7.72 -10.04
CA VAL A 59 -1.26 -6.56 -10.57
C VAL A 59 -1.68 -6.19 -11.99
N ASP A 60 -2.24 -7.15 -12.74
CA ASP A 60 -2.70 -6.95 -14.11
C ASP A 60 -4.21 -7.12 -14.19
N ARG A 61 -4.94 -6.09 -14.65
CA ARG A 61 -6.40 -6.19 -14.84
C ARG A 61 -6.79 -7.18 -15.94
N ALA A 62 -6.00 -7.27 -17.00
CA ALA A 62 -6.29 -8.09 -18.17
C ALA A 62 -5.92 -9.56 -17.91
N ARG A 63 -4.76 -9.80 -17.31
CA ARG A 63 -4.25 -11.16 -17.08
C ARG A 63 -4.48 -11.68 -15.66
N LYS A 64 -4.97 -10.84 -14.74
CA LYS A 64 -5.20 -11.16 -13.31
C LYS A 64 -4.01 -11.89 -12.67
N ILE A 65 -2.80 -11.44 -12.97
CA ILE A 65 -1.58 -12.04 -12.43
C ILE A 65 -1.53 -11.71 -10.93
N VAL A 66 -1.59 -12.76 -10.11
CA VAL A 66 -1.41 -12.71 -8.66
C VAL A 66 0.02 -13.19 -8.38
N PRO A 67 0.95 -12.29 -8.00
CA PRO A 67 2.30 -12.69 -7.62
C PRO A 67 2.26 -13.70 -6.48
N GLY A 68 3.09 -14.74 -6.56
CA GLY A 68 3.19 -15.80 -5.55
C GLY A 68 2.04 -16.82 -5.52
N ALA A 69 1.06 -16.71 -6.44
CA ALA A 69 -0.13 -17.56 -6.46
C ALA A 69 0.14 -19.08 -6.44
N GLU A 70 1.25 -19.55 -7.03
CA GLU A 70 1.60 -20.98 -7.03
C GLU A 70 1.70 -21.56 -5.61
N GLN A 71 2.08 -20.74 -4.62
CA GLN A 71 2.27 -21.17 -3.24
C GLN A 71 0.96 -21.28 -2.45
N TYR A 72 -0.10 -20.58 -2.90
CA TYR A 72 -1.38 -20.46 -2.18
C TYR A 72 -2.59 -20.45 -3.12
N GLN A 73 -2.48 -21.17 -4.23
CA GLN A 73 -3.49 -21.17 -5.30
C GLN A 73 -4.88 -21.54 -4.80
N ARG A 74 -4.98 -22.49 -3.84
CA ARG A 74 -6.25 -22.86 -3.22
C ARG A 74 -6.87 -21.71 -2.42
N LEU A 75 -6.07 -20.96 -1.66
CA LEU A 75 -6.56 -19.80 -0.89
C LEU A 75 -7.09 -18.72 -1.83
N GLN A 76 -6.40 -18.48 -2.95
CA GLN A 76 -6.85 -17.54 -3.97
C GLN A 76 -8.21 -17.94 -4.56
N MET A 77 -8.44 -19.24 -4.83
CA MET A 77 -9.74 -19.70 -5.34
C MET A 77 -10.87 -19.50 -4.34
N VAL A 78 -10.60 -19.68 -3.04
CA VAL A 78 -11.60 -19.56 -1.97
C VAL A 78 -11.94 -18.11 -1.67
N TYR A 79 -10.93 -17.24 -1.51
CA TYR A 79 -11.13 -15.86 -1.06
C TYR A 79 -11.19 -14.84 -2.20
N GLY A 80 -10.80 -15.24 -3.42
CA GLY A 80 -10.84 -14.41 -4.61
C GLY A 80 -9.69 -13.39 -4.71
N VAL A 81 -9.81 -12.52 -5.71
CA VAL A 81 -8.79 -11.51 -6.05
C VAL A 81 -9.39 -10.10 -6.17
N LYS A 82 -8.60 -9.09 -5.85
CA LYS A 82 -8.87 -7.67 -6.09
C LYS A 82 -7.72 -7.03 -6.85
N VAL A 83 -8.03 -6.00 -7.63
CA VAL A 83 -7.01 -5.19 -8.30
C VAL A 83 -6.93 -3.85 -7.61
N VAL A 84 -5.71 -3.42 -7.25
CA VAL A 84 -5.51 -2.08 -6.70
C VAL A 84 -5.78 -1.05 -7.80
N PRO A 85 -6.61 -0.03 -7.56
CA PRO A 85 -6.83 1.02 -8.53
C PRO A 85 -5.51 1.76 -8.78
N GLN A 86 -5.05 1.72 -10.03
CA GLN A 86 -3.99 2.60 -10.48
C GLN A 86 -4.56 4.02 -10.57
N HIS A 87 -3.93 4.98 -9.88
CA HIS A 87 -4.26 6.39 -10.08
C HIS A 87 -3.96 6.75 -11.54
N LEU A 88 -4.93 7.39 -12.21
CA LEU A 88 -4.80 7.80 -13.61
C LEU A 88 -3.51 8.61 -13.81
N ARG A 89 -2.60 8.07 -14.61
CA ARG A 89 -1.42 8.78 -15.09
C ARG A 89 -1.68 9.17 -16.53
N LEU A 90 -1.74 10.46 -16.80
CA LEU A 90 -1.84 10.98 -18.15
C LEU A 90 -0.43 10.88 -18.77
N PHE A 91 -0.29 10.06 -19.81
CA PHE A 91 0.95 9.86 -20.58
C PHE A 91 2.15 9.32 -19.78
N PRO A 92 2.05 8.14 -19.14
CA PRO A 92 3.20 7.56 -18.47
C PRO A 92 4.25 7.15 -19.50
N SER A 93 5.51 7.50 -19.24
CA SER A 93 6.63 7.00 -20.05
C SER A 93 6.78 5.49 -19.91
N ALA A 94 7.45 4.84 -20.87
CA ALA A 94 7.77 3.41 -20.77
C ALA A 94 8.54 3.07 -19.47
N SER A 95 9.47 3.94 -19.05
CA SER A 95 10.21 3.78 -17.80
C SER A 95 9.31 3.89 -16.57
N GLN A 96 8.35 4.81 -16.56
CA GLN A 96 7.40 4.95 -15.45
C GLN A 96 6.44 3.76 -15.36
N ASN A 97 5.97 3.23 -16.49
CA ASN A 97 5.15 2.02 -16.52
C ASN A 97 5.93 0.81 -16.01
N PHE A 98 7.21 0.68 -16.39
CA PHE A 98 8.08 -0.37 -15.88
C PHE A 98 8.29 -0.27 -14.36
N SER A 99 8.64 0.92 -13.86
CA SER A 99 8.80 1.15 -12.42
C SER A 99 7.50 0.90 -11.64
N PHE A 100 6.35 1.30 -12.20
CA PHE A 100 5.05 1.01 -11.61
C PHE A 100 4.82 -0.50 -11.51
N GLY A 101 5.01 -1.24 -12.61
CA GLY A 101 4.79 -2.68 -12.64
C GLY A 101 5.68 -3.43 -11.65
N LEU A 102 6.96 -3.04 -11.52
CA LEU A 102 7.86 -3.62 -10.53
C LEU A 102 7.39 -3.38 -9.10
N ARG A 103 7.05 -2.12 -8.75
CA ARG A 103 6.57 -1.78 -7.40
C ARG A 103 5.24 -2.46 -7.08
N ALA A 104 4.31 -2.48 -8.04
CA ALA A 104 3.02 -3.14 -7.87
C ALA A 104 3.17 -4.65 -7.66
N ARG A 105 4.12 -5.31 -8.36
CA ARG A 105 4.45 -6.72 -8.13
C ARG A 105 5.03 -6.98 -6.75
N ALA A 106 6.04 -6.21 -6.34
CA ALA A 106 6.65 -6.36 -5.02
C ALA A 106 5.62 -6.12 -3.89
N TYR A 107 4.81 -5.07 -4.02
CA TYR A 107 3.73 -4.78 -3.08
C TYR A 107 2.71 -5.93 -3.00
N ALA A 108 2.22 -6.41 -4.15
CA ALA A 108 1.24 -7.49 -4.18
C ALA A 108 1.83 -8.80 -3.65
N GLU A 109 3.09 -9.11 -3.96
CA GLU A 109 3.79 -10.29 -3.45
C GLU A 109 3.87 -10.26 -1.92
N GLN A 110 4.35 -9.16 -1.33
CA GLN A 110 4.46 -9.03 0.12
C GLN A 110 3.08 -9.09 0.79
N TYR A 111 2.10 -8.32 0.30
CA TYR A 111 0.72 -8.36 0.81
C TYR A 111 0.15 -9.79 0.76
N ASN A 112 0.25 -10.46 -0.39
CA ASN A 112 -0.34 -11.78 -0.61
C ASN A 112 0.33 -12.85 0.23
N LEU A 113 1.66 -12.78 0.39
CA LEU A 113 2.41 -13.69 1.23
C LEU A 113 1.97 -13.55 2.70
N THR A 114 1.94 -12.31 3.22
CA THR A 114 1.50 -12.07 4.61
C THR A 114 0.06 -12.54 4.83
N LEU A 115 -0.83 -12.29 3.87
CA LEU A 115 -2.22 -12.75 3.94
C LEU A 115 -2.30 -14.29 3.92
N ALA A 116 -1.55 -14.94 3.03
CA ALA A 116 -1.50 -16.40 2.94
C ALA A 116 -0.98 -17.00 4.25
N THR A 117 0.11 -16.46 4.81
CA THR A 117 0.64 -16.88 6.11
C THR A 117 -0.40 -16.73 7.22
N TYR A 118 -1.10 -15.60 7.27
CA TYR A 118 -2.18 -15.39 8.24
C TYR A 118 -3.29 -16.43 8.10
N LEU A 119 -3.77 -16.65 6.88
CA LEU A 119 -4.85 -17.59 6.58
C LEU A 119 -4.43 -19.04 6.88
N LEU A 120 -3.21 -19.45 6.58
CA LEU A 120 -2.70 -20.78 6.92
C LEU A 120 -2.58 -20.99 8.43
N ALA A 121 -2.21 -19.94 9.18
CA ALA A 121 -2.08 -20.02 10.63
C ALA A 121 -3.43 -19.99 11.39
N HIS A 122 -4.41 -19.20 10.92
CA HIS A 122 -5.67 -18.93 11.64
C HIS A 122 -6.90 -19.56 11.00
N HIS A 123 -6.82 -19.90 9.72
CA HIS A 123 -7.81 -20.69 9.00
C HIS A 123 -7.19 -21.95 8.39
N PRO A 124 -6.48 -22.79 9.18
CA PRO A 124 -6.12 -24.12 8.73
C PRO A 124 -7.43 -24.92 8.60
N LYS A 125 -8.03 -24.96 7.42
CA LYS A 125 -9.07 -25.94 7.11
C LYS A 125 -8.35 -27.14 6.49
N SER A 126 -8.22 -28.27 7.21
CA SER A 126 -9.28 -29.26 7.44
C SER A 126 -9.84 -29.80 6.13
#